data_AF-A0ABD6ANU6-F1
#
_entry.id   AF-A0ABD6ANU6-F1
#
_cell.length_a   1.000
_cell.length_b   1.000
_cell.length_c   1.000
_cell.angle_alpha   90.00
_cell.angle_beta   90.00
_cell.angle_gamma   90.00
#
_symmetry.space_group_name_H-M   'P 1'
#
loop_
_entity.id
_entity.type
_entity.pdbx_description
1 polymer ?
#
loop_
_entity_poly.entity_id
_entity_poly.type
_entity_poly.pdbx_seq_one_letter_code
_entity_poly.pdbx_strand_id
1 'polypeptide(L)' 'MSEAMTNEDSNGPMARTTIEVDRQVWRQVRAEAVSEGKNVSEKLEEILRDHVELEDDTA' A
#
# COMPACT_ATOMS: atom_id res chain seq x y z
N MET A 1 -27.48 -1.21 -19.12
CA MET A 1 -26.57 -0.16 -18.62
C MET A 1 -25.52 -0.87 -17.81
N SER A 2 -24.26 -0.54 -18.07
CA SER A 2 -23.07 -1.37 -18.02
C SER A 2 -22.83 -2.14 -16.71
N GLU A 3 -22.48 -3.42 -16.86
CA GLU A 3 -21.88 -4.25 -15.81
C GLU A 3 -20.64 -3.53 -15.26
N ALA A 4 -20.66 -3.26 -13.97
CA ALA A 4 -19.49 -2.78 -13.25
C ALA A 4 -18.48 -3.93 -13.27
N MET A 5 -17.41 -3.74 -14.03
CA MET A 5 -16.23 -4.60 -14.01
C MET A 5 -15.65 -4.53 -12.60
N THR A 6 -16.10 -5.43 -11.72
CA THR A 6 -15.41 -5.70 -10.47
C THR A 6 -14.12 -6.38 -10.88
N ASN A 7 -13.04 -5.60 -10.93
CA ASN A 7 -11.72 -6.16 -11.14
C ASN A 7 -11.42 -6.95 -9.88
N GLU A 8 -11.59 -8.26 -9.98
CA GLU A 8 -11.24 -9.25 -8.97
C GLU A 8 -9.70 -9.34 -8.92
N ASP A 9 -9.07 -8.30 -8.38
CA ASP A 9 -7.71 -8.38 -7.89
C ASP A 9 -7.78 -9.04 -6.52
N SER A 10 -7.20 -10.24 -6.39
CA SER A 10 -7.25 -11.13 -5.23
C SER A 10 -6.55 -10.63 -3.96
N ASN A 11 -6.54 -9.33 -3.70
CA ASN A 11 -6.16 -8.73 -2.43
C ASN A 11 -7.45 -8.32 -1.70
N GLY A 12 -7.52 -8.59 -0.39
CA GLY A 12 -8.68 -8.22 0.44
C GLY A 12 -9.09 -6.75 0.33
N PRO A 13 -10.24 -6.36 0.88
CA PRO A 13 -10.79 -5.01 0.71
C PRO A 13 -9.79 -3.94 1.17
N MET A 14 -9.17 -3.23 0.22
CA MET A 14 -8.25 -2.15 0.51
C MET A 14 -9.01 -0.87 0.88
N ALA A 15 -8.59 -0.22 1.97
CA ALA A 15 -9.11 1.09 2.34
C ALA A 15 -8.31 2.20 1.64
N ARG A 16 -8.96 3.01 0.81
CA ARG A 16 -8.34 4.21 0.22
C ARG A 16 -8.38 5.35 1.22
N THR A 17 -7.22 5.72 1.74
CA THR A 17 -7.07 6.81 2.69
C THR A 17 -6.09 7.88 2.19
N THR A 18 -6.28 9.12 2.65
CA THR A 18 -5.33 10.22 2.44
C THR A 18 -4.66 10.48 3.78
N ILE A 19 -3.33 10.38 3.83
CA ILE A 19 -2.53 10.61 5.04
C ILE A 19 -1.63 11.84 4.87
N GLU A 20 -1.41 12.55 5.97
CA GLU A 20 -0.41 13.61 6.03
C GLU A 20 0.91 13.02 6.55
N VAL A 21 1.98 13.18 5.76
CA VAL A 21 3.29 12.61 6.06
C VAL A 21 4.33 13.71 5.95
N ASP A 22 5.36 13.66 6.80
CA ASP A 22 6.50 14.55 6.67
C ASP A 22 7.15 14.42 5.28
N ARG A 23 7.60 15.56 4.74
CA ARG A 23 8.12 15.63 3.37
C ARG A 23 9.41 14.82 3.19
N GLN A 24 10.26 14.76 4.21
CA GLN A 24 11.50 13.97 4.17
C GLN A 24 11.17 12.49 4.18
N VAL A 25 10.23 12.08 5.05
CA VAL A 25 9.75 10.69 5.12
C VAL A 25 9.14 10.27 3.79
N TRP A 26 8.24 11.07 3.22
CA TRP A 26 7.63 10.76 1.92
C TRP A 26 8.64 10.65 0.78
N ARG A 27 9.67 11.51 0.79
CA ARG A 27 10.76 11.45 -0.20
C ARG A 27 11.54 10.14 -0.09
N GLN A 28 11.80 9.67 1.13
CA GLN A 28 12.51 8.41 1.35
C GLN A 28 11.68 7.21 0.90
N VAL A 29 10.43 7.11 1.34
CA VAL A 29 9.51 6.02 0.93
C VAL A 29 9.40 5.96 -0.60
N ARG A 30 9.25 7.12 -1.25
CA ARG A 30 9.18 7.19 -2.71
C ARG A 30 10.49 6.75 -3.38
N ALA A 31 11.65 7.13 -2.83
CA ALA A 31 12.94 6.74 -3.39
C ALA A 31 13.16 5.23 -3.30
N GLU A 32 12.81 4.62 -2.17
CA GLU A 32 12.91 3.18 -1.95
C GLU A 32 11.96 2.41 -2.89
N ALA A 33 10.69 2.83 -2.98
CA ALA A 33 9.72 2.23 -3.90
C ALA A 33 10.21 2.24 -5.36
N VAL A 34 10.73 3.38 -5.83
CA VAL A 34 11.30 3.51 -7.18
C VAL A 34 12.53 2.63 -7.36
N SER A 35 13.39 2.52 -6.35
CA SER A 35 14.59 1.67 -6.42
C SER A 35 14.27 0.18 -6.52
N GLU A 36 13.15 -0.25 -5.91
CA GLU A 36 12.66 -1.63 -5.95
C GLU A 36 11.72 -1.90 -7.15
N GLY A 37 11.39 -0.88 -7.94
CA GLY A 37 10.44 -0.98 -9.06
C GLY A 37 8.99 -1.21 -8.62
N LYS A 38 8.65 -0.90 -7.36
CA LYS A 38 7.32 -1.06 -6.77
C LYS A 38 6.52 0.26 -6.78
N ASN A 39 5.20 0.16 -6.65
CA ASN A 39 4.38 1.35 -6.40
C ASN A 39 4.61 1.88 -4.97
N VAL A 40 4.48 3.19 -4.81
CA VAL A 40 4.64 3.83 -3.49
C VAL A 40 3.62 3.30 -2.48
N SER A 41 2.41 2.95 -2.93
CA SER A 41 1.39 2.33 -2.08
C SER A 41 1.81 0.95 -1.56
N GLU A 42 2.47 0.14 -2.39
CA GLU A 42 2.95 -1.20 -1.99
C GLU A 42 4.08 -1.08 -0.97
N LYS A 43 5.03 -0.17 -1.19
CA LYS A 43 6.13 0.07 -0.22
C LYS A 43 5.60 0.65 1.09
N LEU A 44 4.63 1.55 1.02
CA LEU A 44 4.00 2.11 2.22
C LEU A 44 3.27 1.04 3.03
N GLU A 45 2.52 0.15 2.36
CA GLU A 45 1.85 -0.98 3.01
C GLU A 45 2.85 -1.94 3.68
N GLU A 46 3.97 -2.25 3.00
CA GLU A 46 5.06 -3.07 3.56
C GLU A 46 5.60 -2.48 4.86
N ILE A 47 5.89 -1.17 4.88
CA ILE A 47 6.37 -0.45 6.07
C ILE A 47 5.30 -0.43 7.17
N LEU A 48 4.04 -0.20 6.81
CA LEU A 48 2.96 -0.18 7.79
C LEU A 48 2.75 -1.54 8.43
N ARG A 49 2.74 -2.63 7.64
CA ARG A 49 2.61 -4.02 8.16
C ARG A 49 3.75 -4.39 9.08
N ASP A 50 4.99 -4.05 8.71
CA ASP A 50 6.17 -4.24 9.56
C ASP A 50 6.03 -3.45 10.88
N HIS A 51 5.55 -2.20 10.81
CA HIS A 51 5.42 -1.35 11.99
C HIS A 51 4.30 -1.78 12.95
N VAL A 52 3.17 -2.24 12.42
CA VAL A 52 2.03 -2.67 13.27
C VAL A 52 2.08 -4.16 13.64
N GLU A 53 3.19 -4.84 13.34
CA GLU A 53 3.39 -6.28 13.58
C GLU A 53 2.23 -7.12 13.02
N LEU A 54 1.65 -6.70 11.89
CA LEU A 54 0.66 -7.50 11.17
C LEU A 54 1.41 -8.59 10.41
N GLU A 55 1.67 -9.70 11.08
CA GLU A 55 1.83 -10.98 10.39
C GLU A 55 0.52 -11.27 9.67
N ASP A 56 0.58 -11.78 8.43
CA ASP A 56 -0.62 -12.24 7.70
C ASP A 56 -1.32 -13.32 8.55
N ASP A 57 -2.25 -12.88 9.39
CA ASP A 57 -3.05 -13.70 10.29
C ASP A 57 -4.00 -14.51 9.40
N THR A 58 -3.50 -15.68 9.00
CA THR A 58 -4.26 -16.74 8.37
C THR A 58 -5.04 -17.44 9.47
N ALA A 59 -6.28 -16.99 9.68
CA ALA A 59 -7.30 -17.70 10.45
C ALA A 59 -8.62 -17.75 9.67
#